data_AF-A0A9N9XUB6-F1
#
_entry.id   AF-A0A9N9XUB6-F1
#
_cell.length_a   1.000
_cell.length_b   1.000
_cell.length_c   1.000
_cell.angle_alpha   90.00
_cell.angle_beta   90.00
_cell.angle_gamma   90.00
#
_symmetry.space_group_name_H-M   'P 1'
#
loop_
_entity.id
_entity.type
_entity.pdbx_description
1 polymer ?
#
loop_
_entity_poly.entity_id
_entity_poly.type
_entity_poly.pdbx_seq_one_letter_code
_entity_poly.pdbx_strand_id
1 'polypeptide(L)'
;MNWHYCSNCSRKYSSKVSLKQHLRLECGKEPTFCCTSPGCQYKAKRLWNLKRHYMHSHNLTTRWHYCCNCSRKYSSQVGLRQHLRLECGKEATFCCQYPGCGYKAKRLWTLKQHLSSRKHSQTKTAQQILIISRPESE
;
A
#
# COMPACT_ATOMS: atom_id res chain seq x y z
N MET A 1 -2.80 -17.03 -14.39
CA MET A 1 -2.99 -15.64 -14.84
C MET A 1 -2.10 -15.41 -16.05
N ASN A 2 -2.68 -15.00 -17.18
CA ASN A 2 -1.91 -14.67 -18.38
C ASN A 2 -1.48 -13.19 -18.32
N TRP A 3 -0.18 -12.92 -18.39
CA TRP A 3 0.36 -11.55 -18.36
C TRP A 3 0.52 -11.01 -19.78
N HIS A 4 0.16 -9.75 -19.99
CA HIS A 4 0.32 -9.04 -21.25
C HIS A 4 1.48 -8.06 -21.15
N TYR A 5 2.49 -8.27 -21.98
CA TYR A 5 3.74 -7.51 -21.95
C TYR A 5 3.69 -6.35 -22.94
N CYS A 6 4.26 -5.21 -22.55
CA CYS A 6 4.50 -4.12 -23.47
C CYS A 6 5.74 -4.44 -24.31
N SER A 7 5.66 -4.30 -25.63
CA SER A 7 6.81 -4.48 -26.53
C SER A 7 7.81 -3.33 -26.44
N ASN A 8 7.37 -2.17 -25.96
CA ASN A 8 8.12 -0.92 -26.02
C ASN A 8 8.69 -0.52 -24.64
N CYS A 9 8.40 -1.29 -23.58
CA CYS A 9 8.99 -1.12 -22.25
C CYS A 9 8.80 -2.37 -21.39
N SER A 10 9.51 -2.47 -20.26
CA SER A 10 9.49 -3.67 -19.39
C SER A 10 8.22 -3.83 -18.53
N ARG A 11 7.10 -3.16 -18.84
CA ARG A 11 5.86 -3.24 -18.05
C ARG A 11 4.98 -4.41 -18.50
N LYS A 12 4.33 -5.05 -17.53
CA LYS A 12 3.34 -6.12 -17.74
C LYS A 12 2.00 -5.80 -17.10
N TYR A 13 0.93 -6.33 -17.69
CA TYR A 13 -0.45 -6.05 -17.34
C TYR A 13 -1.24 -7.33 -17.18
N SER A 14 -2.16 -7.37 -16.22
CA SER A 14 -3.04 -8.53 -15.99
C SER A 14 -4.19 -8.63 -17.01
N SER A 15 -4.38 -7.61 -17.84
CA SER A 15 -5.43 -7.59 -18.87
C SER A 15 -4.98 -6.90 -20.16
N LYS A 16 -5.55 -7.34 -21.29
CA LYS A 16 -5.35 -6.69 -22.61
C LYS A 16 -5.81 -5.23 -22.61
N VAL A 17 -6.88 -4.91 -21.90
CA VAL A 17 -7.43 -3.55 -21.81
C VAL A 17 -6.43 -2.60 -21.15
N SER A 18 -5.81 -3.04 -20.05
CA SER A 18 -4.80 -2.25 -19.34
C SER A 18 -3.55 -2.03 -20.19
N LEU A 19 -3.09 -3.05 -20.94
CA LEU A 19 -1.97 -2.90 -21.88
C LEU A 19 -2.31 -1.92 -23.01
N LYS A 20 -3.50 -2.04 -23.63
CA LYS A 20 -3.95 -1.11 -24.67
C LYS A 20 -4.00 0.32 -24.17
N GLN A 21 -4.50 0.54 -22.95
CA GLN A 21 -4.52 1.88 -22.35
C GLN A 21 -3.11 2.42 -22.09
N HIS A 22 -2.20 1.58 -21.59
CA HIS A 22 -0.80 1.95 -21.39
C HIS A 22 -0.11 2.39 -22.69
N LEU A 23 -0.26 1.59 -23.76
CA LEU A 23 0.31 1.93 -25.07
C LEU A 23 -0.25 3.24 -25.60
N ARG A 24 -1.56 3.47 -25.44
CA ARG A 24 -2.23 4.68 -25.92
C ARG A 24 -1.76 5.95 -25.17
N LEU A 25 -1.65 5.87 -23.84
CA LEU A 25 -1.56 7.07 -23.00
C LEU A 25 -0.19 7.29 -22.35
N GLU A 26 0.66 6.27 -22.27
CA GLU A 26 1.87 6.35 -21.43
C GLU A 26 3.15 5.92 -22.15
N CYS A 27 3.10 4.84 -22.91
CA CYS A 27 4.31 4.27 -23.51
C CYS A 27 4.82 5.18 -24.64
N GLY A 28 6.05 5.68 -24.50
CA GLY A 28 6.63 6.63 -25.46
C GLY A 28 5.89 7.98 -25.56
N LYS A 29 4.95 8.26 -24.66
CA LYS A 29 4.21 9.54 -24.63
C LYS A 29 4.83 10.48 -23.60
N GLU A 30 4.93 11.76 -23.93
CA GLU A 30 5.33 12.77 -22.96
C GLU A 30 4.18 13.11 -21.99
N PRO A 31 4.49 13.56 -20.77
CA PRO A 31 3.48 14.06 -19.84
C PRO A 31 2.70 15.26 -20.42
N THR A 32 1.39 15.12 -20.58
CA THR A 32 0.54 16.19 -21.13
C THR A 32 -0.14 17.03 -20.04
N PHE A 33 -0.20 16.53 -18.80
CA PHE A 33 -0.88 17.19 -17.69
C PHE A 33 0.14 17.83 -16.75
N CYS A 34 0.08 19.14 -16.58
CA CYS A 34 0.96 19.91 -15.70
C CYS A 34 0.23 20.35 -14.42
N CYS A 35 0.94 20.38 -13.30
CA CYS A 35 0.42 21.00 -12.08
C CYS A 35 0.32 22.51 -12.25
N THR A 36 -0.80 23.07 -11.81
CA THR A 36 -1.09 24.51 -11.88
C THR A 36 -0.76 25.24 -10.57
N SER A 37 -0.27 24.52 -9.56
CA SER A 37 0.14 25.13 -8.29
C SER A 37 1.42 25.97 -8.45
N PRO A 38 1.48 27.18 -7.88
CA PRO A 38 2.64 28.06 -7.98
C PRO A 38 3.93 27.35 -7.54
N GLY A 39 4.98 27.44 -8.36
CA GLY A 39 6.28 26.83 -8.09
C GLY A 39 6.35 25.30 -8.26
N CYS A 40 5.26 24.63 -8.66
CA CYS A 40 5.28 23.18 -8.87
C CYS A 40 5.56 22.80 -10.33
N GLN A 41 6.62 22.03 -10.55
CA GLN A 41 7.02 21.55 -11.88
C GLN A 41 6.48 20.13 -12.20
N TYR A 42 5.59 19.58 -11.38
CA TYR A 42 5.10 18.21 -11.55
C TYR A 42 4.29 18.06 -12.86
N LYS A 43 4.60 17.00 -13.61
CA LYS A 43 3.87 16.61 -14.82
C LYS A 43 3.47 15.13 -14.78
N ALA A 44 2.32 14.81 -15.37
CA ALA A 44 1.80 13.45 -15.45
C ALA A 44 1.28 13.11 -16.85
N LYS A 45 1.39 11.83 -17.22
CA LYS A 45 0.82 11.27 -18.47
C LYS A 45 -0.68 10.97 -18.37
N ARG A 46 -1.24 10.96 -17.15
CA ARG A 46 -2.67 10.69 -16.90
C ARG A 46 -3.24 11.70 -15.92
N LEU A 47 -4.46 12.17 -16.18
CA LEU A 47 -5.13 13.17 -15.35
C LEU A 47 -5.31 12.73 -13.89
N TRP A 48 -5.64 11.45 -13.65
CA TRP A 48 -5.83 10.94 -12.29
C TRP A 48 -4.52 10.99 -11.45
N ASN A 49 -3.35 10.86 -12.10
CA ASN A 49 -2.06 11.02 -11.43
C ASN A 49 -1.85 12.46 -10.99
N LEU A 50 -2.19 13.43 -11.86
CA LEU A 50 -2.12 14.84 -11.53
C LEU A 50 -3.06 15.22 -10.40
N LYS A 51 -4.33 14.77 -10.45
CA LYS A 51 -5.31 14.98 -9.37
C LYS A 51 -4.79 14.44 -8.04
N ARG A 52 -4.25 13.21 -8.04
CA ARG A 52 -3.66 12.61 -6.84
C ARG A 52 -2.49 13.44 -6.32
N HIS A 53 -1.57 13.86 -7.19
CA HIS A 53 -0.44 14.72 -6.80
C HIS A 53 -0.94 16.02 -6.16
N TYR A 54 -1.83 16.75 -6.82
CA TYR A 54 -2.39 18.00 -6.29
C TYR A 54 -3.01 17.81 -4.89
N MET A 55 -3.78 16.72 -4.70
CA MET A 55 -4.40 16.41 -3.42
C MET A 55 -3.40 16.10 -2.30
N HIS A 56 -2.24 15.52 -2.61
CA HIS A 56 -1.25 15.16 -1.59
C HIS A 56 -0.19 16.23 -1.37
N SER A 57 0.08 17.07 -2.39
CA SER A 57 1.22 18.00 -2.40
C SER A 57 0.81 19.47 -2.24
N HIS A 58 -0.43 19.84 -2.55
CA HIS A 58 -0.87 21.24 -2.56
C HIS A 58 -2.16 21.49 -1.80
N ASN A 59 -2.98 20.46 -1.58
CA ASN A 59 -4.16 20.58 -0.75
C ASN A 59 -3.78 20.34 0.72
N LEU A 60 -3.43 21.41 1.43
CA LEU A 60 -3.11 21.40 2.87
C LEU A 60 -4.35 21.05 3.73
N THR A 61 -5.55 21.16 3.17
CA THR A 61 -6.80 20.67 3.74
C THR A 61 -7.03 19.21 3.36
N THR A 62 -6.05 18.33 3.62
CA THR A 62 -6.36 16.91 3.80
C THR A 62 -7.31 16.83 4.99
N ARG A 63 -8.63 16.77 4.73
CA ARG A 63 -9.62 16.45 5.75
C ARG A 63 -9.21 15.09 6.30
N TRP A 64 -8.58 15.11 7.48
CA TRP A 64 -8.18 13.90 8.17
C TRP A 64 -9.41 13.00 8.29
N HIS A 65 -9.24 11.75 7.90
CA HIS A 65 -10.26 10.74 8.02
C HIS A 65 -10.07 10.04 9.37
N TYR A 66 -11.06 10.14 10.24
CA TYR A 66 -11.00 9.59 11.59
C TYR A 66 -11.68 8.24 11.66
N CYS A 67 -11.08 7.31 12.41
CA CYS A 67 -11.75 6.09 12.81
C CYS A 67 -12.65 6.37 14.02
N CYS A 68 -13.96 6.17 13.89
CA CYS A 68 -14.90 6.41 14.99
C CYS A 68 -14.69 5.46 16.19
N ASN A 69 -14.06 4.30 15.97
CA ASN A 69 -13.89 3.28 17.01
C ASN A 69 -12.60 3.45 17.83
N CYS A 70 -11.58 4.13 17.31
CA CYS A 70 -10.28 4.26 18.00
C CYS A 70 -9.59 5.61 17.80
N SER A 71 -10.28 6.58 17.19
CA SER A 71 -9.85 7.97 16.98
C SER A 71 -8.55 8.18 16.19
N ARG A 72 -7.97 7.13 15.60
CA ARG A 72 -6.82 7.26 14.70
C ARG A 72 -7.19 8.05 13.45
N LYS A 73 -6.27 8.94 13.04
CA LYS A 73 -6.42 9.80 11.86
C LYS A 73 -5.62 9.28 10.66
N TYR A 74 -6.18 9.44 9.47
CA TYR A 74 -5.59 9.03 8.20
C TYR A 74 -5.64 10.20 7.21
N SER A 75 -4.55 10.40 6.47
CA SER A 75 -4.48 11.42 5.42
C SER A 75 -5.26 11.06 4.16
N SER A 76 -5.78 9.83 4.06
CA SER A 76 -6.59 9.37 2.93
C SER A 76 -7.71 8.42 3.36
N GLN A 77 -8.83 8.48 2.64
CA GLN A 77 -9.97 7.58 2.85
C GLN A 77 -9.62 6.10 2.59
N VAL A 78 -8.66 5.84 1.68
CA VAL A 78 -8.18 4.48 1.40
C VAL A 78 -7.43 3.93 2.63
N GLY A 79 -6.59 4.75 3.26
CA GLY A 79 -5.91 4.39 4.50
C GLY A 79 -6.89 4.05 5.63
N LEU A 80 -7.89 4.91 5.86
CA LEU A 80 -8.94 4.64 6.85
C LEU A 80 -9.70 3.33 6.54
N ARG A 81 -10.14 3.11 5.29
CA ARG A 81 -10.83 1.89 4.89
C ARG A 81 -9.98 0.64 5.14
N GLN A 82 -8.69 0.70 4.86
CA GLN A 82 -7.78 -0.42 5.09
C GLN A 82 -7.59 -0.69 6.59
N HIS A 83 -7.50 0.35 7.42
CA HIS A 83 -7.43 0.24 8.87
C HIS A 83 -8.69 -0.43 9.44
N LEU A 84 -9.88 0.03 9.05
CA LEU A 84 -11.15 -0.55 9.50
C LEU A 84 -11.26 -2.03 9.13
N ARG A 85 -10.82 -2.40 7.91
CA ARG A 85 -10.87 -3.78 7.44
C ARG A 85 -9.92 -4.72 8.19
N LEU A 86 -8.69 -4.28 8.45
CA LEU A 86 -7.58 -5.17 8.84
C LEU A 86 -7.12 -5.03 10.30
N GLU A 87 -7.46 -3.94 10.98
CA GLU A 87 -6.86 -3.62 12.29
C GLU A 87 -7.88 -3.23 13.34
N CYS A 88 -8.85 -2.38 12.98
CA CYS A 88 -9.84 -1.88 13.91
C CYS A 88 -10.76 -3.02 14.37
N GLY A 89 -10.83 -3.28 15.68
CA GLY A 89 -11.61 -4.40 16.23
C GLY A 89 -11.17 -5.78 15.75
N LYS A 90 -9.96 -5.92 15.18
CA LYS A 90 -9.38 -7.20 14.77
C LYS A 90 -8.37 -7.68 15.80
N GLU A 91 -8.38 -8.98 16.10
CA GLU A 91 -7.36 -9.61 16.91
C GLU A 91 -6.04 -9.75 16.16
N ALA A 92 -4.93 -9.78 16.89
CA ALA A 92 -3.61 -9.97 16.30
C ALA A 92 -3.40 -11.44 15.94
N THR A 93 -3.47 -11.75 14.64
CA THR A 93 -3.35 -13.12 14.12
C THR A 93 -1.91 -13.52 13.77
N PHE A 94 -0.99 -12.56 13.64
CA PHE A 94 0.40 -12.84 13.29
C PHE A 94 1.28 -12.78 14.52
N CYS A 95 2.03 -13.84 14.80
CA CYS A 95 2.92 -13.91 15.95
C CYS A 95 4.38 -14.13 15.54
N CYS A 96 5.27 -13.49 16.28
CA CYS A 96 6.70 -13.77 16.22
C CYS A 96 6.95 -15.17 16.79
N GLN A 97 7.65 -16.02 16.06
CA GLN A 97 8.01 -17.36 16.54
C GLN A 97 9.37 -17.38 17.25
N TYR A 98 10.01 -16.23 17.45
CA TYR A 98 11.29 -16.18 18.13
C TYR A 98 11.13 -16.63 19.59
N PRO A 99 11.94 -17.57 20.09
CA PRO A 99 11.89 -17.99 21.48
C PRO A 99 12.02 -16.79 22.43
N GLY A 100 11.11 -16.67 23.39
CA GLY A 100 11.05 -15.54 24.32
C GLY A 100 10.45 -14.24 23.75
N CYS A 101 10.04 -14.21 22.49
CA CYS A 101 9.39 -13.04 21.88
C CYS A 101 7.86 -13.19 21.83
N GLY A 102 7.15 -12.50 22.73
CA GLY A 102 5.68 -12.48 22.75
C GLY A 102 5.03 -11.51 21.75
N TYR A 103 5.75 -11.04 20.73
CA TYR A 103 5.23 -9.99 19.85
C TYR A 103 4.13 -10.50 18.90
N LYS A 104 3.00 -9.80 18.88
CA LYS A 104 1.85 -10.08 18.00
C LYS A 104 1.49 -8.86 17.16
N ALA A 105 1.05 -9.09 15.92
CA ALA A 105 0.63 -8.05 15.00
C ALA A 105 -0.69 -8.40 14.30
N LYS A 106 -1.47 -7.36 13.99
CA LYS A 106 -2.70 -7.47 13.19
C LYS A 106 -2.44 -7.52 11.68
N ARG A 107 -1.23 -7.15 11.25
CA ARG A 107 -0.80 -7.17 9.84
C ARG A 107 0.54 -7.87 9.69
N LEU A 108 0.65 -8.65 8.61
CA LEU A 108 1.87 -9.38 8.25
C LEU A 108 3.08 -8.46 8.06
N TRP A 109 2.91 -7.34 7.35
CA TRP A 109 3.99 -6.38 7.11
C TRP A 109 4.55 -5.81 8.42
N THR A 110 3.70 -5.57 9.41
CA THR A 110 4.12 -5.07 10.72
C THR A 110 4.99 -6.10 11.44
N LEU A 111 4.62 -7.39 11.39
CA LEU A 111 5.47 -8.45 11.92
C LEU A 111 6.79 -8.59 11.13
N LYS A 112 6.76 -8.49 9.80
CA LYS A 112 7.98 -8.50 8.98
C LYS A 112 8.93 -7.37 9.33
N GLN A 113 8.42 -6.15 9.55
CA GLN A 113 9.23 -5.03 10.04
C GLN A 113 9.83 -5.32 11.42
N HIS A 114 9.05 -5.90 12.32
CA HIS A 114 9.54 -6.32 13.64
C HIS A 114 10.66 -7.37 13.54
N LEU A 115 10.52 -8.38 12.68
CA LEU A 115 11.56 -9.38 12.41
C LEU A 115 12.81 -8.77 11.76
N SER A 116 12.64 -7.71 10.98
CA SER A 116 13.77 -6.96 10.39
C SER A 116 14.47 -6.04 11.39
N SER A 117 13.97 -5.89 12.62
CA SER A 117 14.63 -5.09 13.65
C SER A 117 15.96 -5.71 14.08
N ARG A 118 16.91 -4.89 14.59
CA ARG A 118 18.24 -5.36 15.00
C ARG A 118 18.22 -6.53 15.99
N LYS A 119 17.14 -6.68 16.76
CA LYS A 119 16.96 -7.78 17.73
C LYS A 119 16.74 -9.14 17.07
N HIS A 120 16.17 -9.20 15.86
CA HIS A 120 15.84 -10.44 15.15
C HIS A 120 16.53 -10.56 13.77
N SER A 121 17.20 -9.50 13.31
CA SER A 121 17.93 -9.44 12.03
C SER A 121 19.19 -10.33 11.96
N GLN A 122 19.73 -10.75 13.12
CA GLN A 122 20.97 -11.53 13.18
C GLN A 122 20.79 -13.03 12.88
N THR A 123 19.56 -13.55 12.84
CA THR A 123 19.28 -14.96 12.53
C THR A 123 18.71 -15.10 11.12
N LYS A 124 19.59 -15.47 10.19
CA LYS A 124 19.27 -15.83 8.81
C LYS A 124 18.51 -17.17 8.74
N THR A 125 17.26 -17.21 9.19
CA THR A 125 16.40 -18.39 8.99
C THR A 125 15.07 -18.00 8.41
N ALA A 126 14.66 -18.75 7.39
CA ALA A 126 13.44 -18.55 6.64
C ALA A 126 12.20 -18.61 7.55
N GLN A 127 11.27 -17.68 7.34
CA GLN A 127 9.84 -17.77 7.70
C GLN A 127 9.50 -18.05 9.19
N GLN A 128 9.83 -17.13 10.10
CA GLN A 128 9.45 -17.19 11.54
C GLN A 128 8.09 -16.55 11.86
N ILE A 129 7.05 -16.83 11.06
CA ILE A 129 5.73 -16.21 11.19
C ILE A 129 4.67 -17.29 11.41
N LEU A 130 4.00 -17.26 12.56
CA LEU A 130 2.81 -18.07 12.80
C LEU A 130 1.55 -17.26 12.48
N ILE A 131 0.61 -17.86 11.73
CA ILE A 131 -0.77 -17.37 11.65
C ILE A 131 -1.57 -18.16 12.67
N ILE A 132 -2.05 -17.49 13.71
CA ILE A 132 -3.01 -18.08 14.65
C ILE A 132 -4.36 -18.06 13.96
N SER A 133 -4.75 -19.19 13.38
CA SER A 133 -6.13 -19.45 12.98
C SER A 133 -7.01 -19.39 14.22
N ARG A 134 -8.15 -18.69 14.16
CA ARG A 134 -9.17 -18.82 15.20
C ARG A 134 -9.67 -20.27 15.16
N PRO A 135 -9.78 -21.00 16.29
CA PRO A 135 -10.53 -22.25 16.27
C PRO A 135 -11.94 -21.94 15.74
N GLU A 136 -12.39 -22.73 14.77
CA GLU A 136 -13.77 -22.73 14.34
C GLU A 136 -14.59 -23.03 15.60
N SER A 137 -15.29 -22.01 16.08
CA SER A 137 -16.26 -22.16 17.15
C SER A 137 -17.40 -23.00 16.59
N GLU A 138 -17.58 -24.20 17.16
CA GLU A 138 -18.73 -25.10 17.01
C GLU A 138 -20.08 -24.36 17.11
#